data_AF-A0A522WDE1-F1
#
_entry.id   AF-A0A522WDE1-F1
#
_cell.length_a   1.000
_cell.length_b   1.000
_cell.length_c   1.000
_cell.angle_alpha   90.00
_cell.angle_beta   90.00
_cell.angle_gamma   90.00
#
_symmetry.space_group_name_H-M   'P 1'
#
loop_
_entity.id
_entity.type
_entity.pdbx_description
1 polymer ?
#
loop_
_entity_poly.entity_id
_entity_poly.type
_entity_poly.pdbx_seq_one_letter_code
_entity_poly.pdbx_strand_id
1 'polypeptide(L)' 'MRIKRIGIVGCGAIGAKIAQAIAAEFSNVARICSLYDIDSTKAHALSGKLKKRNLAAKSLGDLI' A
#
# COMPACT_ATOMS: atom_id res chain seq x y z
N MET A 1 13.02 -16.89 -6.07
CA MET A 1 11.62 -16.46 -6.32
C MET A 1 11.60 -14.97 -6.68
N ARG A 2 10.65 -14.51 -7.52
CA ARG A 2 10.46 -13.07 -7.81
C ARG A 2 9.57 -12.44 -6.74
N ILE A 3 9.96 -11.26 -6.23
CA ILE A 3 9.16 -10.46 -5.29
C ILE A 3 7.82 -10.09 -5.93
N LYS A 4 6.72 -10.35 -5.24
CA LYS A 4 5.36 -9.99 -5.69
C LYS A 4 5.10 -8.50 -5.46
N ARG A 5 4.51 -7.85 -6.46
CA ARG A 5 4.11 -6.45 -6.40
C ARG A 5 2.65 -6.39 -5.95
N ILE A 6 2.38 -5.63 -4.90
CA ILE A 6 1.06 -5.55 -4.27
C ILE A 6 0.53 -4.12 -4.37
N GLY A 7 -0.67 -3.98 -4.93
CA GLY A 7 -1.52 -2.80 -4.79
C GLY A 7 -2.56 -3.06 -3.69
N ILE A 8 -2.88 -2.06 -2.87
CA ILE A 8 -3.90 -2.17 -1.83
C ILE A 8 -5.04 -1.20 -2.12
N VAL A 9 -6.27 -1.71 -2.18
CA VAL A 9 -7.51 -0.92 -2.22
C VAL A 9 -8.11 -0.89 -0.81
N GLY A 10 -8.42 0.32 -0.33
CA GLY A 10 -8.91 0.57 1.02
C GLY A 10 -7.77 0.72 2.02
N CYS A 11 -7.49 1.95 2.45
CA CYS A 11 -6.40 2.33 3.34
C CYS A 11 -6.86 2.61 4.78
N GLY A 12 -8.06 2.13 5.14
CA GLY A 12 -8.59 2.13 6.51
C GLY A 12 -7.96 1.06 7.41
N ALA A 13 -8.70 0.60 8.43
CA ALA A 13 -8.17 -0.31 9.44
C ALA A 13 -7.57 -1.61 8.87
N ILE A 14 -8.30 -2.30 7.99
CA ILE A 14 -7.88 -3.59 7.42
C ILE A 14 -6.68 -3.41 6.49
N GLY A 15 -6.79 -2.54 5.47
CA GLY A 15 -5.71 -2.35 4.52
C GLY A 15 -4.43 -1.80 5.16
N ALA A 16 -4.54 -0.97 6.20
CA ALA A 16 -3.38 -0.54 6.97
C ALA A 16 -2.70 -1.69 7.70
N LYS A 17 -3.46 -2.62 8.31
CA LYS A 17 -2.90 -3.80 8.97
C LYS A 17 -2.23 -4.75 7.99
N ILE A 18 -2.87 -4.99 6.84
CA ILE A 18 -2.27 -5.78 5.75
C ILE A 18 -0.98 -5.13 5.26
N ALA A 19 -1.01 -3.81 5.03
CA ALA A 19 0.17 -3.07 4.57
C ALA A 19 1.34 -3.15 5.57
N GLN A 20 1.03 -3.03 6.87
CA GLN A 20 2.02 -3.16 7.94
C GLN A 20 2.64 -4.56 7.97
N ALA A 21 1.81 -5.62 7.92
CA ALA A 21 2.30 -7.00 7.88
C ALA A 21 3.18 -7.25 6.65
N ILE A 22 2.78 -6.78 5.46
CA ILE A 22 3.59 -6.93 4.25
C ILE A 22 4.95 -6.23 4.39
N ALA A 23 4.95 -5.01 4.93
CA ALA A 23 6.17 -4.23 5.09
C ALA A 23 7.12 -4.78 6.17
N ALA A 24 6.57 -5.31 7.26
CA ALA A 24 7.35 -5.80 8.40
C ALA A 24 7.76 -7.27 8.27
N GLU A 25 6.84 -8.14 7.82
CA GLU A 25 6.99 -9.60 7.92
C GLU A 25 7.23 -10.27 6.55
N PHE A 26 6.65 -9.73 5.47
CA PHE A 26 6.70 -10.36 4.14
C PHE A 26 7.59 -9.64 3.13
N SER A 27 8.49 -8.76 3.59
CA SER A 27 9.32 -7.91 2.71
C SER A 27 10.28 -8.69 1.80
N ASN A 28 10.63 -9.93 2.18
CA ASN A 28 11.46 -10.85 1.39
C ASN A 28 10.72 -11.48 0.19
N VAL A 29 9.38 -11.51 0.21
CA VAL A 29 8.55 -12.15 -0.83
C VAL A 29 7.56 -11.20 -1.50
N ALA A 30 7.25 -10.05 -0.88
CA ALA A 30 6.27 -9.09 -1.36
C ALA A 30 6.69 -7.63 -1.12
N ARG A 31 6.24 -6.75 -2.00
CA ARG A 31 6.46 -5.30 -1.95
C ARG A 31 5.15 -4.59 -2.28
N ILE A 32 4.74 -3.69 -1.38
CA ILE A 32 3.69 -2.70 -1.69
C ILE A 32 4.25 -1.71 -2.71
N CYS A 33 3.58 -1.58 -3.85
CA CYS A 33 3.94 -0.65 -4.91
C CYS A 33 2.92 0.46 -5.12
N SER A 34 1.70 0.30 -4.62
CA SER A 34 0.64 1.30 -4.76
C SER A 34 -0.44 1.13 -3.69
N LEU A 35 -1.10 2.22 -3.34
CA LEU A 35 -2.16 2.33 -2.35
C LEU A 35 -3.28 3.18 -2.95
N TYR A 36 -4.52 2.75 -2.81
CA TYR A 36 -5.67 3.53 -3.22
C TYR A 36 -6.76 3.47 -2.14
N ASP A 37 -7.41 4.60 -1.92
CA ASP A 37 -8.63 4.72 -1.14
C ASP A 37 -9.47 5.80 -1.79
N ILE A 38 -10.80 5.68 -1.69
CA ILE A 38 -11.71 6.71 -2.18
C ILE A 38 -11.47 8.05 -1.47
N ASP A 39 -11.07 7.98 -0.20
CA ASP A 39 -10.52 9.11 0.54
C ASP A 39 -9.00 9.11 0.40
N SER A 40 -8.51 9.92 -0.53
CA SER A 40 -7.09 10.03 -0.85
C SER A 40 -6.22 10.39 0.36
N THR A 41 -6.77 11.05 1.38
CA THR A 41 -6.01 11.39 2.61
C THR A 41 -5.58 10.13 3.36
N LYS A 42 -6.38 9.05 3.33
CA LYS A 42 -6.05 7.78 3.98
C LYS A 42 -4.91 7.06 3.27
N ALA A 43 -4.91 7.07 1.93
CA ALA A 43 -3.82 6.49 1.15
C ALA A 43 -2.49 7.22 1.41
N HIS A 44 -2.52 8.55 1.46
CA HIS A 44 -1.35 9.37 1.80
C HIS A 44 -0.88 9.12 3.25
N ALA A 45 -1.80 9.11 4.21
CA ALA A 45 -1.49 8.85 5.61
C ALA A 45 -0.85 7.46 5.81
N LEU A 46 -1.39 6.42 5.15
CA LEU A 46 -0.81 5.09 5.19
C LEU A 46 0.57 5.04 4.51
N SER A 47 0.74 5.67 3.35
CA SER A 47 2.05 5.80 2.70
C SER A 47 3.10 6.41 3.63
N GLY A 48 2.72 7.48 4.36
CA GLY A 48 3.56 8.12 5.37
C GLY A 48 3.94 7.18 6.52
N LYS A 49 2.98 6.41 7.05
CA LYS A 49 3.23 5.41 8.10
C LYS A 49 4.18 4.30 7.66
N LEU A 50 4.13 3.91 6.39
CA LEU A 50 5.04 2.92 5.81
C LEU A 50 6.44 3.48 5.52
N LYS A 51 6.68 4.78 5.78
CA LYS A 51 7.91 5.51 5.43
C LYS A 51 8.29 5.37 3.95
N LYS A 52 7.31 5.14 3.07
CA LYS A 52 7.50 5.04 1.62
C LYS A 52 6.86 6.25 0.95
N ARG A 53 7.61 6.87 0.04
CA ARG A 53 7.12 7.99 -0.76
C ARG A 53 6.37 7.47 -1.98
N ASN A 54 5.38 8.25 -2.43
CA ASN A 54 4.69 8.10 -3.72
C ASN A 54 3.97 6.75 -3.92
N LEU A 55 3.36 6.18 -2.88
CA LEU A 55 2.51 4.99 -3.05
C LEU A 55 1.06 5.32 -3.38
N ALA A 56 0.56 6.52 -3.07
CA ALA A 56 -0.84 6.85 -3.28
C ALA A 56 -1.16 7.03 -4.78
N ALA A 57 -1.99 6.14 -5.33
CA ALA A 57 -2.52 6.23 -6.68
C ALA A 57 -3.57 7.34 -6.79
N LYS A 58 -3.66 7.99 -7.96
CA LYS A 58 -4.64 9.07 -8.21
C LYS A 58 -6.05 8.51 -8.48
N SER A 59 -6.11 7.34 -9.10
CA SER A 59 -7.35 6.62 -9.38
C SER A 59 -7.17 5.13 -9.16
N LEU A 60 -8.27 4.38 -9.10
CA LEU A 60 -8.22 2.92 -9.05
C LEU A 60 -7.55 2.32 -10.30
N GLY A 61 -7.71 2.97 -11.46
CA GLY A 61 -7.06 2.55 -12.71
C GLY A 61 -5.54 2.69 -12.69
N ASP A 62 -4.99 3.56 -11.83
CA ASP A 62 -3.55 3.77 -11.68
C ASP A 62 -2.91 2.83 -10.64
N LEU A 63 -3.66 1.86 -10.08
CA LEU A 63 -3.20 1.07 -8.93
C LEU A 63 -2.08 0.06 -9.30
N ILE A 64 -2.12 -0.57 -10.47
CA ILE A 64 -1.19 -1.65 -10.84
C ILE A 64 -0.84 -1.64 -12.31
#